data_AF-A0A0M0K131-F1
#
_entry.id   AF-A0A0M0K131-F1
#
_cell.length_a   1.000
_cell.length_b   1.000
_cell.length_c   1.000
_cell.angle_alpha   90.00
_cell.angle_beta   90.00
_cell.angle_gamma   90.00
#
_symmetry.space_group_name_H-M   'P 1'
#
loop_
_entity.id
_entity.type
_entity.pdbx_description
1 polymer ?
#
loop_
_entity_poly.entity_id
_entity_poly.type
_entity_poly.pdbx_seq_one_letter_code
_entity_poly.pdbx_strand_id
1 'polypeptide(L)'
;MAIFYADVEAAKTELAAAQKFAGNAGSDLVAVGLGNAFKLASEGQAMVVPGKSELMAAGAPEDAQPMGQEVPLFFCTELRTDESGLPLFMSHSDCAAAVGAAWRSMEISPLALQGVVEQLAAVSDPETCGFSFVPPTASLKHIQQYLGNGIYMREVKEGE
;
A
#
# COMPACT_ATOMS: atom_id res chain seq x y z
N MET A 1 -8.84 -1.00 -17.87
CA MET A 1 -8.84 -1.37 -16.44
C MET A 1 -7.66 -0.68 -15.79
N ALA A 2 -7.86 0.01 -14.67
CA ALA A 2 -6.76 0.69 -13.97
C ALA A 2 -5.95 -0.31 -13.13
N ILE A 3 -4.64 -0.08 -13.00
CA ILE A 3 -3.75 -0.90 -12.17
C ILE A 3 -3.13 0.02 -11.12
N PHE A 4 -3.37 -0.29 -9.86
CA PHE A 4 -2.79 0.40 -8.72
C PHE A 4 -1.72 -0.49 -8.10
N TYR A 5 -0.56 0.08 -7.82
CA TYR A 5 0.55 -0.65 -7.19
C TYR A 5 0.65 -0.24 -5.72
N ALA A 6 0.64 -1.21 -4.81
CA ALA A 6 0.90 -0.97 -3.39
C ALA A 6 2.42 -0.82 -3.11
N ASP A 7 3.25 -1.23 -4.06
CA ASP A 7 4.71 -1.11 -4.04
C ASP A 7 5.17 -0.07 -5.08
N VAL A 8 5.83 0.97 -4.59
CA VAL A 8 6.30 2.09 -5.43
C VAL A 8 7.41 1.69 -6.39
N GLU A 9 8.27 0.74 -6.04
CA GLU A 9 9.35 0.28 -6.92
C GLU A 9 8.81 -0.63 -8.03
N ALA A 10 7.78 -1.43 -7.72
CA ALA A 10 7.02 -2.15 -8.74
C ALA A 10 6.35 -1.18 -9.73
N ALA A 11 5.72 -0.11 -9.23
CA ALA A 11 5.10 0.93 -10.06
C ALA A 11 6.12 1.61 -10.98
N LYS A 12 7.29 1.99 -10.46
CA LYS A 12 8.38 2.60 -11.24
C LYS A 12 8.92 1.65 -12.32
N THR A 13 9.02 0.37 -12.00
CA THR A 13 9.48 -0.66 -12.94
C THR A 13 8.51 -0.79 -14.11
N GLU A 14 7.20 -0.85 -13.83
CA GLU A 14 6.18 -0.89 -14.88
C GLU A 14 6.17 0.39 -15.72
N LEU A 15 6.24 1.56 -15.08
CA LEU A 15 6.31 2.84 -15.80
C LEU A 15 7.52 2.88 -16.75
N ALA A 16 8.70 2.47 -16.28
CA ALA A 16 9.90 2.42 -17.12
C ALA A 16 9.76 1.42 -18.28
N ALA A 17 9.07 0.31 -18.09
CA ALA A 17 8.75 -0.62 -19.18
C ALA A 17 7.79 0.04 -20.17
N ALA A 18 6.68 0.61 -19.71
CA ALA A 18 5.68 1.27 -20.54
C ALA A 18 6.27 2.42 -21.38
N GLN A 19 7.12 3.25 -20.79
CA GLN A 19 7.80 4.36 -21.48
C GLN A 19 8.74 3.88 -22.60
N LYS A 20 9.36 2.70 -22.47
CA LYS A 20 10.18 2.11 -23.54
C LYS A 20 9.33 1.68 -24.74
N PHE A 21 8.11 1.19 -24.51
CA PHE A 21 7.22 0.72 -25.57
C PHE A 21 6.43 1.83 -26.24
N ALA A 22 5.91 2.79 -25.47
CA ALA A 22 5.01 3.83 -25.97
C ALA A 22 5.72 5.12 -26.43
N GLY A 23 7.04 5.21 -26.24
CA GLY A 23 7.74 6.48 -26.26
C GLY A 23 7.41 7.30 -25.01
N ASN A 24 8.28 8.21 -24.58
CA ASN A 24 8.13 8.96 -23.33
C ASN A 24 7.03 10.04 -23.43
N ALA A 25 5.77 9.62 -23.56
CA ALA A 25 4.60 10.45 -23.81
C ALA A 25 4.09 11.19 -22.56
N GLY A 26 4.99 11.54 -21.62
CA GLY A 26 4.63 12.24 -20.39
C GLY A 26 3.88 11.40 -19.35
N SER A 27 3.97 10.06 -19.43
CA SER A 27 3.45 9.16 -18.41
C SER A 27 4.24 9.30 -17.11
N ASP A 28 3.54 9.38 -15.99
CA ASP A 28 4.10 9.53 -14.64
C ASP A 28 3.30 8.69 -13.63
N LEU A 29 3.84 8.52 -12.42
CA LEU A 29 3.17 7.88 -11.31
C LEU A 29 2.28 8.89 -10.57
N VAL A 30 1.03 8.50 -10.32
CA VAL A 30 0.08 9.29 -9.54
C VAL A 30 -0.22 8.55 -8.24
N ALA A 31 -0.01 9.23 -7.11
CA ALA A 31 -0.38 8.69 -5.81
C ALA A 31 -1.91 8.73 -5.64
N VAL A 32 -2.48 7.62 -5.18
CA VAL A 32 -3.92 7.48 -4.93
C VAL A 32 -4.11 6.93 -3.51
N GLY A 33 -5.12 7.44 -2.81
CA GLY A 33 -5.48 6.93 -1.49
C GLY A 33 -5.96 5.47 -1.56
N LEU A 34 -5.51 4.64 -0.62
CA LEU A 34 -5.81 3.20 -0.57
C LEU A 34 -7.32 2.92 -0.63
N GLY A 35 -8.14 3.71 0.07
CA GLY A 35 -9.59 3.54 0.06
C GLY A 35 -10.22 3.68 -1.33
N ASN A 36 -9.75 4.64 -2.14
CA ASN A 36 -10.24 4.82 -3.51
C ASN A 36 -9.77 3.68 -4.42
N ALA A 37 -8.51 3.26 -4.31
CA ALA A 37 -7.97 2.14 -5.07
C ALA A 37 -8.71 0.83 -4.73
N PHE A 38 -8.97 0.58 -3.45
CA PHE A 38 -9.71 -0.58 -2.97
C PHE A 38 -11.16 -0.57 -3.45
N LYS A 39 -11.85 0.58 -3.37
CA LYS A 39 -13.22 0.72 -3.87
C LYS A 39 -13.33 0.38 -5.37
N LEU A 40 -12.45 0.95 -6.19
CA LEU A 40 -12.45 0.65 -7.63
C LEU A 40 -12.13 -0.82 -7.91
N ALA A 41 -11.27 -1.44 -7.10
CA ALA A 41 -10.96 -2.85 -7.22
C ALA A 41 -12.14 -3.75 -6.81
N SER A 42 -12.85 -3.43 -5.72
CA SER A 42 -14.02 -4.19 -5.27
C SER A 42 -15.21 -4.09 -6.24
N GLU A 43 -15.29 -3.00 -7.02
CA GLU A 43 -16.25 -2.82 -8.10
C GLU A 43 -15.81 -3.47 -9.43
N GLY A 44 -14.64 -4.14 -9.47
CA GLY A 44 -14.09 -4.79 -10.67
C GLY A 44 -13.60 -3.81 -11.75
N GLN A 45 -13.41 -2.53 -11.40
CA GLN A 45 -12.97 -1.48 -12.31
C GLN A 45 -11.44 -1.30 -12.34
N ALA A 46 -10.77 -1.82 -11.31
CA ALA A 46 -9.33 -1.77 -11.15
C ALA A 46 -8.78 -3.04 -10.49
N MET A 47 -7.45 -3.10 -10.38
CA MET A 47 -6.75 -4.09 -9.56
C MET A 47 -5.74 -3.39 -8.66
N VAL A 48 -5.60 -3.85 -7.42
CA VAL A 48 -4.50 -3.47 -6.54
C VAL A 48 -3.46 -4.58 -6.56
N VAL A 49 -2.24 -4.26 -6.97
CA VAL A 49 -1.13 -5.18 -7.10
C VAL A 49 -0.23 -5.05 -5.87
N PRO A 50 -0.10 -6.09 -5.04
CA PRO A 50 0.81 -6.08 -3.90
C PRO A 50 2.28 -6.10 -4.32
N GLY A 51 3.17 -5.72 -3.40
CA GLY A 51 4.62 -5.91 -3.57
C GLY A 51 4.98 -7.40 -3.51
N LYS A 52 5.90 -7.85 -4.36
CA LYS A 52 6.34 -9.26 -4.38
C LYS A 52 7.01 -9.66 -3.05
N SER A 53 7.82 -8.78 -2.48
CA SER A 53 8.45 -8.99 -1.16
C SER A 53 7.40 -9.19 -0.06
N GLU A 54 6.32 -8.44 -0.12
CA GLU A 54 5.25 -8.50 0.87
C GLU A 54 4.46 -9.80 0.73
N LEU A 55 4.18 -10.26 -0.49
CA LEU A 55 3.57 -11.57 -0.68
C LEU A 55 4.43 -12.70 -0.12
N MET A 56 5.75 -12.68 -0.38
CA MET A 56 6.65 -13.70 0.16
C MET A 56 6.70 -13.66 1.69
N ALA A 57 6.71 -12.46 2.29
CA ALA A 57 6.65 -12.29 3.73
C ALA A 57 5.32 -12.79 4.35
N ALA A 58 4.22 -12.75 3.58
CA ALA A 58 2.94 -13.32 3.97
C ALA A 58 2.84 -14.84 3.75
N GLY A 59 3.92 -15.49 3.29
CA GLY A 59 4.00 -16.94 3.09
C GLY A 59 3.70 -17.42 1.66
N ALA A 60 3.59 -16.51 0.69
CA ALA A 60 3.49 -16.90 -0.72
C ALA A 60 4.82 -17.50 -1.22
N PRO A 61 4.79 -18.44 -2.19
CA PRO A 61 6.01 -19.00 -2.77
C PRO A 61 6.81 -17.96 -3.57
N GLU A 62 8.10 -18.21 -3.79
CA GLU A 62 9.00 -17.26 -4.48
C GLU A 62 8.60 -16.97 -5.93
N ASP A 63 7.88 -17.89 -6.58
CA ASP A 63 7.36 -17.78 -7.94
C ASP A 63 5.96 -17.15 -7.99
N ALA A 64 5.39 -16.73 -6.85
CA ALA A 64 4.10 -16.08 -6.79
C ALA A 64 4.07 -14.83 -7.70
N GLN A 65 3.04 -14.78 -8.54
CA GLN A 65 2.77 -13.61 -9.37
C GLN A 65 1.91 -12.63 -8.58
N PRO A 66 2.33 -11.35 -8.43
CA PRO A 66 1.56 -10.39 -7.64
C PRO A 66 0.18 -10.07 -8.18
N MET A 67 0.00 -10.16 -9.50
CA MET A 67 -1.27 -9.82 -10.14
C MET A 67 -2.38 -10.79 -9.72
N GLY A 68 -3.49 -10.25 -9.21
CA GLY A 68 -4.63 -11.03 -8.74
C GLY A 68 -4.49 -11.61 -7.33
N GLN A 69 -3.41 -11.31 -6.61
CA GLN A 69 -3.24 -11.69 -5.21
C GLN A 69 -3.83 -10.62 -4.28
N GLU A 70 -4.23 -11.03 -3.08
CA GLU A 70 -4.67 -10.10 -2.04
C GLU A 70 -3.50 -9.27 -1.52
N VAL A 71 -3.79 -8.03 -1.10
CA VAL A 71 -2.78 -7.17 -0.48
C VAL A 71 -2.57 -7.62 0.97
N PRO A 72 -1.37 -8.09 1.34
CA PRO A 72 -1.09 -8.45 2.72
C PRO A 72 -0.89 -7.19 3.57
N LEU A 73 -1.32 -7.30 4.82
CA LEU A 73 -1.07 -6.39 5.92
C LEU A 73 -0.37 -7.18 7.02
N PHE A 74 0.52 -6.54 7.77
CA PHE A 74 1.31 -7.17 8.81
C PHE A 74 1.02 -6.50 10.14
N PHE A 75 0.92 -7.30 11.19
CA PHE A 75 0.72 -6.77 12.52
C PHE A 75 1.49 -7.61 13.54
N CYS A 76 1.72 -6.98 14.68
CA CYS A 76 2.22 -7.62 15.89
C CYS A 76 1.30 -7.18 17.03
N THR A 77 0.70 -8.15 17.75
CA THR A 77 -0.32 -7.85 18.76
C THR A 77 0.20 -6.95 19.87
N GLU A 78 1.48 -7.04 20.16
CA GLU A 78 2.21 -6.32 21.20
C GLU A 78 2.52 -4.86 20.82
N LEU A 79 2.33 -4.47 19.56
CA LEU A 79 2.46 -3.08 19.11
C LEU A 79 1.16 -2.27 19.25
N ARG A 80 0.07 -2.88 19.73
CA ARG A 80 -1.19 -2.17 19.98
C ARG A 80 -0.97 -1.04 20.98
N THR A 81 -1.45 0.15 20.63
CA THR A 81 -1.54 1.29 21.55
C THR A 81 -3.01 1.58 21.87
N ASP A 82 -3.28 2.06 23.07
CA ASP A 82 -4.65 2.38 23.50
C ASP A 82 -5.25 3.57 22.72
N GLU A 83 -4.40 4.44 22.17
CA GLU A 83 -4.82 5.66 21.46
C GLU A 83 -5.04 5.47 19.95
N SER A 84 -4.38 4.49 19.32
CA SER A 84 -4.35 4.35 17.85
C SER A 84 -4.75 2.95 17.36
N GLY A 85 -5.11 2.06 18.28
CA GLY A 85 -5.40 0.67 17.97
C GLY A 85 -4.17 -0.14 17.59
N LEU A 86 -4.41 -1.29 16.97
CA LEU A 86 -3.40 -2.20 16.45
C LEU A 86 -2.92 -1.71 15.07
N PRO A 87 -1.62 -1.39 14.92
CA PRO A 87 -1.08 -0.97 13.64
C PRO A 87 -1.03 -2.14 12.65
N LEU A 88 -1.62 -1.93 11.48
CA LEU A 88 -1.64 -2.82 10.33
C LEU A 88 -0.73 -2.23 9.25
N PHE A 89 0.48 -2.77 9.15
CA PHE A 89 1.51 -2.32 8.23
C PHE A 89 1.30 -2.90 6.84
N MET A 90 1.39 -2.06 5.82
CA MET A 90 1.40 -2.52 4.42
C MET A 90 2.79 -3.03 3.98
N SER A 91 3.82 -2.87 4.80
CA SER A 91 5.14 -3.45 4.58
C SER A 91 5.61 -4.26 5.77
N HIS A 92 6.03 -5.49 5.52
CA HIS A 92 6.64 -6.38 6.49
C HIS A 92 7.94 -5.78 7.04
N SER A 93 8.75 -5.12 6.19
CA SER A 93 10.00 -4.50 6.63
C SER A 93 9.77 -3.35 7.63
N ASP A 94 8.73 -2.55 7.41
CA ASP A 94 8.34 -1.49 8.34
C ASP A 94 7.79 -2.08 9.66
N CYS A 95 6.97 -3.15 9.57
CA CYS A 95 6.50 -3.87 10.75
C CYS A 95 7.66 -4.48 11.54
N ALA A 96 8.61 -5.13 10.87
CA ALA A 96 9.79 -5.73 11.45
C ALA A 96 10.72 -4.69 12.08
N ALA A 97 10.84 -3.49 11.50
CA ALA A 97 11.59 -2.40 12.12
C ALA A 97 10.90 -1.90 13.41
N ALA A 98 9.57 -1.79 13.41
CA ALA A 98 8.80 -1.41 14.59
C ALA A 98 8.90 -2.46 15.71
N VAL A 99 8.87 -3.75 15.36
CA VAL A 99 9.08 -4.86 16.29
C VAL A 99 10.53 -4.94 16.77
N GLY A 100 11.51 -4.77 15.88
CA GLY A 100 12.94 -4.90 16.19
C GLY A 100 13.47 -3.83 17.13
N ALA A 101 12.75 -2.71 17.29
CA ALA A 101 12.99 -1.75 18.35
C ALA A 101 12.63 -2.29 19.75
N ALA A 102 11.92 -3.42 19.84
CA ALA A 102 11.56 -4.07 21.08
C ALA A 102 12.62 -5.11 21.52
N TRP A 103 12.78 -5.21 22.83
CA TRP A 103 13.78 -6.03 23.52
C TRP A 103 13.45 -7.54 23.56
N ARG A 104 12.31 -7.97 23.00
CA ARG A 104 11.85 -9.36 22.99
C ARG A 104 11.51 -9.81 21.58
N SER A 105 11.61 -11.11 21.33
CA SER A 105 11.08 -11.72 20.11
C SER A 105 9.56 -11.56 20.10
N MET A 106 9.03 -10.90 19.08
CA MET A 106 7.60 -10.80 18.83
C MET A 106 7.28 -11.43 17.48
N GLU A 107 6.08 -11.98 17.37
CA GLU A 107 5.61 -12.63 16.15
C GLU A 107 4.89 -11.61 15.25
N ILE A 108 5.25 -11.61 13.97
CA ILE A 108 4.56 -10.83 12.94
C ILE A 108 3.63 -11.77 12.19
N SER A 109 2.35 -11.42 12.15
CA SER A 109 1.32 -12.18 11.47
C SER A 109 0.78 -11.41 10.26
N PRO A 110 0.53 -12.08 9.12
CA PRO A 110 -0.12 -11.46 7.98
C PRO A 110 -1.66 -11.50 8.10
N LEU A 111 -2.33 -10.50 7.51
CA LEU A 111 -3.77 -10.44 7.25
C LEU A 111 -4.01 -9.98 5.81
N ALA A 112 -5.14 -10.38 5.23
CA ALA A 112 -5.57 -9.84 3.95
C ALA A 112 -6.28 -8.50 4.13
N LEU A 113 -5.94 -7.49 3.31
CA LEU A 113 -6.61 -6.19 3.30
C LEU A 113 -8.13 -6.33 3.15
N GLN A 114 -8.59 -7.21 2.26
CA GLN A 114 -10.01 -7.45 2.05
C GLN A 114 -10.70 -7.94 3.33
N GLY A 115 -10.13 -8.95 3.99
CA GLY A 115 -10.67 -9.47 5.25
C GLY A 115 -10.70 -8.41 6.37
N VAL A 116 -9.71 -7.52 6.43
CA VAL A 116 -9.70 -6.40 7.39
C VAL A 116 -10.82 -5.40 7.08
N VAL A 117 -11.04 -5.05 5.81
CA VAL A 117 -12.11 -4.13 5.42
C VAL A 117 -13.49 -4.74 5.68
N GLU A 118 -13.66 -6.03 5.44
CA GLU A 118 -14.89 -6.76 5.76
C GLU A 118 -15.18 -6.76 7.28
N GLN A 119 -14.14 -6.95 8.11
CA GLN A 119 -14.26 -6.83 9.56
C GLN A 119 -14.65 -5.42 9.98
N LEU A 120 -13.99 -4.39 9.43
CA LEU A 120 -14.31 -2.98 9.68
C LEU A 120 -15.78 -2.67 9.33
N ALA A 121 -16.27 -3.19 8.21
CA ALA A 121 -17.66 -3.00 7.78
C ALA A 121 -18.68 -3.71 8.68
N ALA A 122 -18.28 -4.76 9.39
CA ALA A 122 -19.13 -5.51 10.31
C ALA A 122 -19.21 -4.90 11.72
N VAL A 123 -18.33 -3.96 12.08
CA VAL A 123 -18.34 -3.33 13.40
C VAL A 123 -19.51 -2.35 13.52
N SER A 124 -20.33 -2.51 14.56
CA SER A 124 -21.51 -1.66 14.79
C SER A 124 -21.16 -0.24 15.28
N ASP A 125 -19.98 -0.07 15.88
CA ASP A 125 -19.41 1.22 16.29
C ASP A 125 -18.00 1.42 15.69
N PRO A 126 -17.84 2.27 14.67
CA PRO A 126 -16.56 2.50 14.00
C PRO A 126 -15.44 2.97 14.93
N GLU A 127 -15.78 3.68 16.01
CA GLU A 127 -14.82 4.21 17.00
C GLU A 127 -14.21 3.09 17.86
N THR A 128 -14.83 1.91 17.88
CA THR A 128 -14.32 0.74 18.60
C THR A 128 -13.38 -0.12 17.76
N CYS A 129 -13.26 0.17 16.45
CA CYS A 129 -12.42 -0.63 15.59
C CYS A 129 -10.96 -0.25 15.78
N GLY A 130 -10.30 -0.90 16.73
CA GLY A 130 -8.92 -0.64 17.13
C GLY A 130 -7.89 -1.13 16.13
N PHE A 131 -7.94 -0.67 14.88
CA PHE A 131 -6.89 -0.84 13.86
C PHE A 131 -6.48 0.52 13.28
N SER A 132 -5.21 0.66 12.93
CA SER A 132 -4.71 1.79 12.13
C SER A 132 -3.87 1.29 10.97
N PHE A 133 -4.10 1.82 9.77
CA PHE A 133 -3.30 1.46 8.59
C PHE A 133 -2.00 2.25 8.58
N VAL A 134 -0.88 1.54 8.46
CA VAL A 134 0.46 2.12 8.34
C VAL A 134 0.95 1.92 6.90
N PRO A 135 1.01 2.98 6.07
CA PRO A 135 1.49 2.87 4.69
C PRO A 135 3.00 2.60 4.64
N PRO A 136 3.53 2.04 3.54
CA PRO A 136 4.95 1.76 3.44
C PRO A 136 5.78 3.05 3.49
N THR A 137 6.88 3.04 4.25
CA THR A 137 7.83 4.18 4.36
C THR A 137 8.33 4.61 2.98
N ALA A 138 8.57 3.65 2.07
CA ALA A 138 8.99 3.92 0.70
C ALA A 138 7.95 4.75 -0.08
N SER A 139 6.67 4.43 0.07
CA SER A 139 5.57 5.17 -0.57
C SER A 139 5.44 6.58 0.00
N LEU A 140 5.56 6.74 1.33
CA LEU A 140 5.57 8.06 1.97
C LEU A 140 6.72 8.92 1.48
N LYS A 141 7.93 8.36 1.39
CA LYS A 141 9.12 9.06 0.89
C LYS A 141 8.92 9.50 -0.56
N HIS A 142 8.34 8.65 -1.41
CA HIS A 142 8.04 9.01 -2.79
C HIS A 142 7.02 10.15 -2.88
N ILE A 143 5.92 10.08 -2.13
CA ILE A 143 4.91 11.14 -2.09
C ILE A 143 5.52 12.47 -1.62
N GLN A 144 6.33 12.45 -0.56
CA GLN A 144 7.01 13.65 -0.06
C GLN A 144 7.95 14.26 -1.09
N GLN A 145 8.73 13.44 -1.80
CA GLN A 145 9.59 13.90 -2.89
C GLN A 145 8.77 14.49 -4.05
N TYR A 146 7.66 13.84 -4.41
CA TYR A 146 6.78 14.27 -5.49
C TYR A 146 6.07 15.60 -5.16
N LEU A 147 5.55 15.75 -3.94
CA LEU A 147 4.93 16.97 -3.42
C LEU A 147 5.95 18.10 -3.24
N GLY A 148 7.14 17.79 -2.74
CA GLY A 148 8.24 18.75 -2.57
C GLY A 148 8.77 19.31 -3.90
N ASN A 149 8.53 18.62 -5.01
CA ASN A 149 8.87 19.07 -6.36
C ASN A 149 7.80 19.97 -7.01
N GLY A 150 6.73 20.37 -6.28
CA GLY A 150 5.78 21.37 -6.75
C GLY A 150 4.90 20.95 -7.93
N ILE A 151 4.74 19.65 -8.19
CA ILE A 151 3.98 19.16 -9.35
C ILE A 151 2.47 19.44 -9.21
N TYR A 152 1.96 19.61 -7.99
CA TYR A 152 0.60 20.12 -7.74
C TYR A 152 0.44 21.64 -7.93
N MET A 153 1.52 22.37 -8.24
CA MET A 153 1.54 23.82 -8.45
C MET A 153 1.94 24.19 -9.90
N ARG A 154 1.91 23.25 -10.85
CA ARG A 154 1.91 23.65 -12.26
C ARG A 154 0.53 24.15 -12.62
N GLU A 155 0.34 25.47 -12.50
CA GLU A 155 -0.76 26.18 -13.16
C GLU A 155 -0.87 25.66 -14.60
N VAL A 156 -2.04 25.13 -14.94
CA VAL A 156 -2.42 24.91 -16.32
C VAL A 156 -2.46 26.31 -16.92
N LYS A 157 -1.44 26.66 -17.72
CA LYS A 157 -1.55 27.84 -18.57
C LYS A 157 -2.70 27.55 -19.53
N GLU A 158 -3.83 28.21 -19.30
CA GLU A 158 -4.94 28.23 -20.25
C GLU A 158 -4.38 28.65 -21.62
N GLY A 159 -4.80 27.89 -22.63
CA GLY A 159 -4.26 27.91 -23.98
C GLY A 159 -4.32 29.28 -24.65
N GLU A 160 -3.35 29.46 -25.57
CA GLU A 160 -3.38 30.46 -26.64
C GLU A 160 -4.57 30.28 -27.59
#